data_AF-A0A841KVX7-F1
#
_entry.id   AF-A0A841KVX7-F1
#
_cell.length_a   1.000
_cell.length_b   1.000
_cell.length_c   1.000
_cell.angle_alpha   90.00
_cell.angle_beta   90.00
_cell.angle_gamma   90.00
#
_symmetry.space_group_name_H-M   'P 1'
#
loop_
_entity.id
_entity.type
_entity.pdbx_description
1 polymer ?
#
loop_
_entity_poly.entity_id
_entity_poly.type
_entity_poly.pdbx_seq_one_letter_code
_entity_poly.pdbx_strand_id
1 'polypeptide(L)' 'MIAVGVPQGKGIGKLLNDLLEKVLEQSELNNREHLLSLMAEAVQEGTRNE' A
#
# COMPACT_ATOMS: atom_id res chain seq x y z
N MET A 1 -4.37 -3.46 5.83
CA MET A 1 -4.51 -4.42 4.71
C MET A 1 -5.88 -5.10 4.73
N ILE A 2 -6.15 -6.06 5.61
CA ILE A 2 -7.49 -6.69 5.72
C ILE A 2 -8.56 -5.65 6.12
N ALA A 3 -8.22 -4.75 7.05
CA ALA A 3 -9.12 -3.69 7.51
C ALA A 3 -9.43 -2.60 6.46
N VAL A 4 -8.72 -2.56 5.33
CA VAL A 4 -8.94 -1.59 4.23
C VAL A 4 -9.63 -2.22 3.01
N GLY A 5 -10.15 -3.46 3.15
CA GLY A 5 -10.92 -4.12 2.09
C GLY A 5 -10.09 -4.67 0.93
N VAL A 6 -8.76 -4.78 1.07
CA VAL A 6 -7.90 -5.34 0.00
C VAL A 6 -8.15 -6.85 -0.10
N PRO A 7 -8.57 -7.38 -1.27
CA PRO A 7 -8.81 -8.81 -1.47
C PRO A 7 -7.53 -9.61 -1.20
N GLN A 8 -7.64 -10.70 -0.45
CA GLN A 8 -6.49 -11.57 -0.22
C GLN A 8 -6.10 -12.29 -1.53
N GLY A 9 -4.89 -12.01 -2.03
CA GLY A 9 -4.37 -12.57 -3.27
C GLY A 9 -2.94 -12.09 -3.56
N LYS A 10 -2.37 -12.52 -4.70
CA LYS A 10 -0.98 -12.22 -5.11
C LYS A 10 -0.65 -10.72 -5.15
N GLY A 11 -1.65 -9.83 -5.27
CA GLY A 11 -1.48 -8.38 -5.30
C GLY A 11 -1.05 -7.74 -3.97
N ILE A 12 -1.40 -8.35 -2.82
CA ILE A 12 -1.01 -7.81 -1.50
C ILE A 12 0.50 -7.82 -1.30
N GLY A 13 1.18 -8.88 -1.76
CA GLY A 13 2.63 -9.01 -1.62
C GLY A 13 3.38 -7.91 -2.37
N LYS A 14 2.92 -7.60 -3.60
CA LYS A 14 3.48 -6.51 -4.40
C LYS A 14 3.27 -5.16 -3.73
N LEU A 15 2.04 -4.90 -3.28
CA LEU A 15 1.70 -3.64 -2.62
C LEU A 15 2.52 -3.41 -1.34
N LEU A 16 2.72 -4.47 -0.54
CA LEU A 16 3.54 -4.39 0.66
C LEU A 16 5.02 -4.15 0.32
N ASN A 17 5.53 -4.79 -0.74
CA ASN A 17 6.90 -4.60 -1.20
C ASN A 17 7.14 -3.15 -1.65
N ASP A 18 6.23 -2.58 -2.44
CA ASP A 18 6.30 -1.20 -2.91
C ASP A 18 6.25 -0.20 -1.74
N LEU A 19 5.44 -0.51 -0.71
CA LEU A 19 5.37 0.31 0.52
C LEU A 19 6.68 0.26 1.31
N LEU A 20 7.29 -0.93 1.42
CA LEU A 20 8.55 -1.14 2.12
C LEU A 20 9.70 -0.42 1.44
N GLU A 21 9.78 -0.47 0.11
CA GLU A 21 10.81 0.26 -0.66
C GLU A 21 10.72 1.77 -0.40
N LYS A 22 9.52 2.35 -0.44
CA LYS A 22 9.32 3.78 -0.11
C LYS A 22 9.73 4.15 1.31
N VAL A 23 9.46 3.28 2.28
CA VAL A 23 9.84 3.48 3.68
C VAL A 23 11.35 3.35 3.90
N LEU A 24 12.01 2.45 3.17
CA LEU A 24 13.46 2.30 3.22
C LEU A 24 14.19 3.51 2.64
N GLU A 25 13.62 4.14 1.60
CA GLU A 25 14.15 5.37 1.00
C GLU A 25 13.90 6.61 1.87
N GLN A 26 12.77 6.67 2.58
CA GLN A 26 12.39 7.81 3.43
C GLN A 26 11.82 7.31 4.76
N SER A 27 12.70 7.11 5.73
CA SER A 27 12.35 6.50 7.03
C SER A 27 11.31 7.30 7.82
N GLU A 28 11.21 8.62 7.62
CA GLU A 28 10.19 9.49 8.20
C GLU A 28 8.76 9.16 7.75
N LEU A 29 8.60 8.46 6.63
CA LEU A 29 7.31 8.04 6.10
C LEU A 29 6.75 6.79 6.80
N ASN A 30 7.52 6.15 7.69
CA ASN A 30 7.11 4.96 8.43
C ASN A 30 6.15 5.29 9.59
N ASN A 31 5.08 6.02 9.31
CA ASN A 31 4.01 6.28 10.26
C ASN A 31 2.69 5.66 9.77
N ARG A 32 1.89 5.20 10.72
CA ARG A 32 0.68 4.42 10.43
C ARG A 32 -0.31 5.15 9.51
N GLU A 33 -0.53 6.44 9.73
CA GLU A 33 -1.50 7.22 8.96
C GLU A 33 -1.06 7.39 7.50
N HIS A 34 0.21 7.73 7.29
CA HIS A 34 0.79 7.89 5.97
C HIS A 34 0.82 6.57 5.18
N LEU A 35 1.18 5.47 5.83
CA LEU A 35 1.15 4.14 5.20
C LEU A 35 -0.28 3.73 4.82
N LEU A 36 -1.29 4.09 5.62
CA LEU A 36 -2.68 3.84 5.30
C LEU A 36 -3.17 4.69 4.12
N SER A 37 -2.75 5.96 4.00
CA SER A 37 -3.10 6.79 2.85
C SER A 37 -2.46 6.28 1.56
N LEU A 38 -1.17 5.92 1.57
CA LEU A 38 -0.48 5.34 0.41
C LEU A 38 -1.15 4.05 -0.05
N MET A 39 -1.56 3.21 0.90
CA MET A 39 -2.33 2.01 0.60
C MET A 39 -3.68 2.31 -0.04
N ALA A 40 -4.42 3.31 0.46
CA ALA A 40 -5.72 3.68 -0.08
C ALA A 40 -5.61 4.21 -1.53
N GLU A 41 -4.59 5.03 -1.80
CA GLU A 41 -4.27 5.53 -3.15
C GLU A 41 -3.95 4.38 -4.11
N ALA A 42 -3.09 3.46 -3.70
CA ALA A 42 -2.69 2.35 -4.56
C ALA A 42 -3.84 1.37 -4.87
N VAL A 43 -4.79 1.20 -3.93
CA VAL A 43 -6.01 0.43 -4.17
C VAL A 43 -6.92 1.14 -5.19
N GLN A 44 -7.03 2.47 -5.13
CA GLN A 44 -7.80 3.25 -6.11
C GLN A 44 -7.15 3.21 -7.51
N GLU A 45 -5.82 3.29 -7.61
CA GLU A 45 -5.10 3.21 -8.89
C GLU A 45 -5.17 1.81 -9.52
N GLY A 46 -5.15 0.75 -8.71
CA GLY A 46 -5.36 -0.62 -9.17
C GLY A 46 -6.74 -0.82 -9.81
N THR A 47 -7.78 -0.18 -9.24
CA THR A 47 -9.16 -0.26 -9.73
C THR A 47 -9.40 0.57 -11.00
N ARG A 48 -8.48 1.49 -11.35
CA ARG A 48 -8.60 2.39 -12.52
C ARG A 48 -7.92 1.85 -13.78
N ASN A 49 -7.09 0.82 -13.64
CA ASN A 49 -6.33 0.20 -14.72
C ASN A 49 -6.87 -1.18 -15.15
N GLU A 50 -8.07 -1.54 -14.70
CA GLU A 50 -8.86 -2.71 -15.13
C GLU A 50 -10.12 -2.26 -15.89
#